data_AF-A0A8T4NUX6-F1
#
_entry.id   AF-A0A8T4NUX6-F1
#
_cell.length_a   1.000
_cell.length_b   1.000
_cell.length_c   1.000
_cell.angle_alpha   90.00
_cell.angle_beta   90.00
_cell.angle_gamma   90.00
#
_symmetry.space_group_name_H-M   'P 1'
#
loop_
_entity.id
_entity.type
_entity.pdbx_description
1 polymer ?
#
loop_
_entity_poly.entity_id
_entity_poly.type
_entity_poly.pdbx_seq_one_letter_code
_entity_poly.pdbx_strand_id
1 'polypeptide(L)'
;MKRKINQKGKIITDWVIIVIVLLISFIVILFLLVRIYWLPVIDKQTCHQSVIYRSSAKLGPLQASTKTIPLKCETEKICFSMSGDDCVDLSSTKKNPVKKIKLSKDITKAKETIKETIAESMRECHWMLGEGKLNFMPASGFKANYGLVCTRFVFDDEAKKTVQSITYPELFVTLEKKTLSDGRSYLEYLYPGWKESKQALQMFEAYAQNPQILKENPGIGNLNPADWKIVLDNERGYAILAQISPPGNWKSWALAGASAVSIPVGAAFLASGIGAPVGFTILGLSSAAGAITGGAVLWYSYPEKYDYAPPFIYEFDIDKLKNIGVYSFEIAPS
;
A
#
# COMPACT_ATOMS: atom_id res chain seq x y z
N MET A 1 -43.72 31.75 -70.80
CA MET A 1 -42.31 31.45 -70.46
C MET A 1 -42.20 31.16 -68.97
N LYS A 2 -42.08 29.88 -68.56
CA LYS A 2 -41.84 29.49 -67.15
C LYS A 2 -40.32 29.46 -66.90
N ARG A 3 -39.81 30.39 -66.07
CA ARG A 3 -38.40 30.41 -65.66
C ARG A 3 -38.11 29.23 -64.74
N LYS A 4 -37.21 28.32 -65.17
CA LYS A 4 -36.61 27.27 -64.33
C LYS A 4 -35.72 27.95 -63.28
N ILE A 5 -36.14 27.94 -62.03
CA ILE A 5 -35.33 28.42 -60.90
C ILE A 5 -34.29 27.34 -60.57
N ASN A 6 -33.01 27.74 -60.57
CA ASN A 6 -31.84 26.90 -60.38
C ASN A 6 -31.86 26.17 -59.01
N GLN A 7 -31.92 24.83 -59.02
CA GLN A 7 -31.81 23.98 -57.82
C GLN A 7 -30.37 23.79 -57.30
N LYS A 8 -29.37 24.48 -57.88
CA LYS A 8 -27.95 24.33 -57.51
C LYS A 8 -27.61 24.85 -56.10
N GLY A 9 -28.50 25.62 -55.47
CA GLY A 9 -28.30 26.13 -54.11
C GLY A 9 -28.53 25.12 -52.98
N LYS A 10 -29.25 24.02 -53.24
CA LYS A 10 -29.63 23.06 -52.18
C LYS A 10 -28.48 22.12 -51.77
N ILE A 11 -27.63 21.76 -52.73
CA ILE A 11 -26.51 20.82 -52.53
C ILE A 11 -25.42 21.43 -51.63
N ILE A 12 -25.23 22.75 -51.68
CA ILE A 12 -24.20 23.44 -50.89
C ILE A 12 -24.61 23.50 -49.41
N THR A 13 -25.90 23.68 -49.12
CA THR A 13 -26.39 23.77 -47.73
C THR A 13 -26.26 22.45 -46.98
N ASP A 14 -26.57 21.32 -47.63
CA ASP A 14 -26.49 19.99 -47.00
C ASP A 14 -25.04 19.63 -46.64
N TRP A 15 -24.07 19.97 -47.49
CA TRP A 15 -22.65 19.74 -47.24
C TRP A 15 -22.13 20.56 -46.06
N VAL A 16 -22.57 21.82 -45.93
CA VAL A 16 -22.15 22.70 -44.82
C VAL A 16 -22.63 22.14 -43.48
N ILE A 17 -23.86 21.64 -43.40
CA ILE A 17 -24.40 21.05 -42.18
C ILE A 17 -23.59 19.82 -41.76
N ILE A 18 -23.26 18.93 -42.69
CA ILE A 18 -22.45 17.72 -42.41
C ILE A 18 -21.08 18.10 -41.86
N VAL A 19 -20.40 19.08 -42.46
CA VAL A 19 -19.08 19.56 -42.01
C VAL A 19 -19.14 20.14 -40.60
N ILE A 20 -20.18 20.93 -40.28
CA ILE A 20 -20.36 21.50 -38.93
C ILE A 20 -20.58 20.39 -37.90
N VAL A 21 -21.43 19.41 -38.19
CA VAL A 21 -21.69 18.28 -37.28
C VAL A 21 -20.43 17.44 -37.04
N LEU A 22 -19.64 17.18 -38.08
CA LEU A 22 -18.38 16.45 -37.96
C LEU A 22 -17.37 17.23 -37.11
N LEU A 23 -17.27 18.54 -37.29
CA LEU A 23 -16.36 19.41 -36.55
C LEU A 23 -16.74 19.49 -35.07
N ILE A 24 -18.03 19.63 -34.75
CA ILE A 24 -18.53 19.60 -33.36
C ILE A 24 -18.25 18.22 -32.74
N SER A 25 -18.49 17.14 -33.46
CA SER A 25 -18.25 15.77 -32.95
C SER A 25 -16.78 15.54 -32.65
N PHE A 26 -15.87 16.00 -33.52
CA PHE A 26 -14.43 15.94 -33.30
C PHE A 26 -14.00 16.75 -32.07
N ILE A 27 -14.54 17.96 -31.89
CA ILE A 27 -14.25 18.80 -30.71
C ILE A 27 -14.71 18.11 -29.41
N VAL A 28 -15.90 17.50 -29.41
CA VAL A 28 -16.43 16.78 -28.22
C VAL A 28 -15.55 15.57 -27.89
N ILE A 29 -15.16 14.78 -28.90
CA ILE A 29 -14.25 13.63 -28.71
C ILE A 29 -12.90 14.11 -28.18
N LEU A 30 -12.31 15.16 -28.77
CA LEU A 30 -11.04 15.73 -28.32
C LEU A 30 -11.13 16.23 -26.87
N PHE A 31 -12.22 16.92 -26.52
CA PHE A 31 -12.45 17.40 -25.16
C PHE A 31 -12.52 16.24 -24.15
N LEU A 32 -13.21 15.16 -24.50
CA LEU A 32 -13.26 13.94 -23.68
C LEU A 32 -11.88 13.28 -23.55
N LEU A 33 -11.11 13.19 -24.64
CA LEU A 33 -9.75 12.65 -24.61
C LEU A 33 -8.82 13.48 -23.71
N VAL A 34 -8.87 14.80 -23.82
CA VAL A 34 -8.08 15.70 -22.96
C VAL A 34 -8.49 15.53 -21.50
N ARG A 35 -9.79 15.45 -21.19
CA ARG A 35 -10.30 15.20 -19.83
C ARG A 35 -9.81 13.86 -19.26
N ILE A 36 -9.75 12.81 -20.08
CA ILE A 36 -9.33 11.46 -19.65
C ILE A 36 -7.80 11.40 -19.47
N TYR A 37 -7.02 11.99 -20.38
CA TYR A 37 -5.55 11.90 -20.36
C TYR A 37 -4.89 12.74 -19.26
N TRP A 38 -5.60 13.72 -18.70
CA TRP A 38 -5.09 14.64 -17.68
C TRP A 38 -5.29 14.18 -16.24
N LEU A 39 -5.79 12.96 -16.02
CA LEU A 39 -5.74 12.37 -14.69
C LEU A 39 -4.32 11.85 -14.46
N PRO A 40 -3.50 12.49 -13.62
CA PRO A 40 -2.19 11.96 -13.23
C PRO A 40 -2.40 10.64 -12.49
N VAL A 41 -2.31 9.54 -13.24
CA VAL A 41 -2.26 8.20 -12.68
C VAL A 41 -0.81 7.98 -12.26
N ILE A 42 -0.59 7.78 -10.95
CA ILE A 42 0.70 7.27 -10.48
C ILE A 42 0.97 6.00 -11.27
N ASP A 43 2.06 5.98 -12.03
CA ASP A 43 2.33 4.90 -12.97
C ASP A 43 2.85 3.67 -12.22
N LYS A 44 1.90 2.94 -11.63
CA LYS A 44 2.13 1.67 -10.91
C LYS A 44 2.81 0.65 -11.81
N GLN A 45 2.56 0.70 -13.13
CA GLN A 45 3.23 -0.16 -14.10
C GLN A 45 4.69 0.22 -14.25
N THR A 46 5.03 1.50 -14.38
CA THR A 46 6.42 1.97 -14.41
C THR A 46 7.16 1.61 -13.13
N CYS A 47 6.52 1.74 -11.96
CA CYS A 47 7.12 1.27 -10.70
C CYS A 47 7.42 -0.23 -10.76
N HIS A 48 6.43 -1.06 -11.11
CA HIS A 48 6.59 -2.52 -11.23
C HIS A 48 7.68 -2.92 -12.23
N GLN A 49 7.72 -2.29 -13.41
CA GLN A 49 8.75 -2.55 -14.42
C GLN A 49 10.15 -2.16 -13.92
N SER A 50 10.26 -1.06 -13.16
CA SER A 50 11.54 -0.66 -12.55
C SER A 50 12.01 -1.66 -11.48
N VAL A 51 11.07 -2.26 -10.73
CA VAL A 51 11.36 -3.33 -9.77
C VAL A 51 11.82 -4.60 -10.49
N ILE A 52 11.14 -5.03 -11.55
CA ILE A 52 11.56 -6.17 -12.39
C ILE A 52 12.96 -5.94 -12.93
N TYR A 53 13.22 -4.77 -13.53
CA TYR A 53 14.50 -4.45 -14.15
C TYR A 53 15.64 -4.38 -13.12
N ARG A 54 15.40 -3.80 -11.94
CA ARG A 54 16.36 -3.83 -10.82
C ARG A 54 16.63 -5.25 -10.34
N SER A 55 15.59 -6.08 -10.22
CA SER A 55 15.73 -7.47 -9.77
C SER A 55 16.46 -8.35 -10.79
N SER A 56 16.23 -8.16 -12.09
CA SER A 56 16.85 -8.96 -13.16
C SER A 56 18.33 -8.61 -13.36
N ALA A 57 18.70 -7.34 -13.18
CA ALA A 57 20.09 -6.88 -13.25
C ALA A 57 21.02 -7.60 -12.24
N LYS A 58 20.48 -8.13 -11.13
CA LYS A 58 21.25 -8.87 -10.12
C LYS A 58 21.59 -10.32 -10.52
N LEU A 59 20.88 -10.87 -11.50
CA LEU A 59 21.02 -12.28 -11.91
C LEU A 59 22.05 -12.51 -13.03
N GLY A 60 22.60 -11.45 -13.63
CA GLY A 60 23.56 -11.56 -14.74
C GLY A 60 25.03 -11.67 -14.30
N PRO A 61 25.93 -12.16 -15.18
CA PRO A 61 27.38 -12.25 -14.92
C PRO A 61 28.08 -10.88 -14.75
N LEU A 62 27.36 -9.79 -15.01
CA LEU A 62 27.77 -8.40 -14.83
C LEU A 62 27.32 -7.82 -13.47
N GLN A 63 27.44 -8.59 -12.39
CA GLN A 63 27.24 -8.10 -11.01
C GLN A 63 28.18 -6.92 -10.64
N ALA A 64 29.15 -6.58 -11.50
CA ALA A 64 30.13 -5.53 -11.32
C ALA A 64 29.63 -4.11 -11.68
N SER A 65 28.41 -3.95 -12.20
CA SER A 65 27.83 -2.61 -12.35
C SER A 65 27.44 -2.07 -10.97
N THR A 66 28.34 -1.32 -10.35
CA THR A 66 28.12 -0.54 -9.12
C THR A 66 27.01 0.50 -9.22
N LYS A 67 26.45 0.73 -10.42
CA LYS A 67 25.31 1.62 -10.62
C LYS A 67 24.03 0.95 -10.15
N THR A 68 23.58 1.36 -8.97
CA THR A 68 22.23 1.13 -8.47
C THR A 68 21.24 1.70 -9.50
N ILE A 69 20.34 0.85 -9.99
CA ILE A 69 19.29 1.27 -10.93
C ILE A 69 18.20 1.94 -10.10
N PRO A 70 17.87 3.23 -10.26
CA PRO A 70 16.85 3.87 -9.45
C PRO A 70 15.46 3.28 -9.71
N LEU A 71 14.68 3.12 -8.64
CA LEU A 71 13.26 2.76 -8.77
C LEU A 71 12.48 3.97 -9.27
N LYS A 72 11.56 3.76 -10.20
CA LYS A 72 10.66 4.80 -10.73
C LYS A 72 9.30 4.72 -10.06
N CYS A 73 9.32 4.62 -8.75
CA CYS A 73 8.13 4.50 -7.93
C CYS A 73 7.85 5.83 -7.23
N GLU A 74 6.59 6.09 -6.91
CA GLU A 74 6.16 7.27 -6.16
C GLU A 74 5.23 6.83 -5.03
N THR A 75 5.29 7.53 -3.89
CA THR A 75 4.45 7.20 -2.73
C THR A 75 3.02 7.68 -2.98
N GLU A 76 2.03 6.79 -3.09
CA GLU A 76 0.63 7.22 -3.28
C GLU A 76 0.13 7.98 -2.05
N LYS A 77 -0.45 9.17 -2.26
CA LYS A 77 -0.98 10.01 -1.17
C LYS A 77 -2.50 9.95 -1.17
N ILE A 78 -3.09 9.47 -0.09
CA ILE A 78 -4.55 9.32 0.04
C ILE A 78 -5.06 10.21 1.17
N CYS A 79 -6.07 11.02 0.86
CA CYS A 79 -6.81 11.81 1.84
C CYS A 79 -8.24 11.27 1.95
N PHE A 80 -8.59 10.73 3.12
CA PHE A 80 -9.96 10.34 3.42
C PHE A 80 -10.70 11.55 4.01
N SER A 81 -11.73 12.02 3.31
CA SER A 81 -12.41 13.28 3.64
C SER A 81 -13.92 13.10 3.73
N MET A 82 -14.52 13.41 4.88
CA MET A 82 -15.98 13.48 5.06
C MET A 82 -16.54 14.85 4.68
N SER A 83 -15.78 15.91 4.96
CA SER A 83 -16.13 17.31 4.67
C SER A 83 -16.08 17.64 3.18
N GLY A 84 -15.22 16.93 2.44
CA GLY A 84 -14.84 17.27 1.06
C GLY A 84 -13.62 18.19 0.99
N ASP A 85 -13.11 18.66 2.13
CA ASP A 85 -11.92 19.50 2.21
C ASP A 85 -10.61 18.69 2.10
N ASP A 86 -9.53 19.43 1.89
CA ASP A 86 -8.18 18.89 1.68
C ASP A 86 -7.55 18.54 3.02
N CYS A 87 -6.93 17.36 3.10
CA CYS A 87 -6.14 16.99 4.26
C CYS A 87 -4.85 17.83 4.27
N VAL A 88 -4.74 18.74 5.25
CA VAL A 88 -3.64 19.71 5.40
C VAL A 88 -2.27 19.01 5.51
N ASP A 89 -2.26 17.79 6.05
CA ASP A 89 -1.05 17.03 6.36
C ASP A 89 -0.36 16.37 5.14
N LEU A 90 -0.96 16.50 3.95
CA LEU A 90 -0.42 15.98 2.69
C LEU A 90 -0.10 17.10 1.69
N SER A 91 1.18 17.21 1.34
CA SER A 91 1.62 18.08 0.26
C SER A 91 1.27 17.48 -1.11
N SER A 92 0.38 18.12 -1.86
CA SER A 92 0.08 17.77 -3.25
C SER A 92 1.12 18.37 -4.19
N THR A 93 1.61 17.59 -5.15
CA THR A 93 2.53 18.07 -6.19
C THR A 93 1.96 17.76 -7.57
N LYS A 94 2.44 18.45 -8.61
CA LYS A 94 1.99 18.20 -9.99
C LYS A 94 2.24 16.74 -10.45
N LYS A 95 3.31 16.11 -9.96
CA LYS A 95 3.70 14.74 -10.33
C LYS A 95 2.98 13.69 -9.47
N ASN A 96 2.86 13.97 -8.17
CA ASN A 96 2.23 13.08 -7.19
C ASN A 96 1.11 13.85 -6.45
N PRO A 97 -0.10 13.89 -7.00
CA PRO A 97 -1.23 14.58 -6.40
C PRO A 97 -1.91 13.71 -5.33
N VAL A 98 -2.54 14.37 -4.38
CA VAL A 98 -3.31 13.70 -3.33
C VAL A 98 -4.61 13.15 -3.91
N LYS A 99 -4.79 11.83 -3.82
CA LYS A 99 -6.03 11.13 -4.15
C LYS A 99 -7.04 11.34 -3.03
N LYS A 100 -8.07 12.12 -3.30
CA LYS A 100 -9.15 12.41 -2.34
C LYS A 100 -10.21 11.33 -2.43
N ILE A 101 -10.50 10.68 -1.30
CA ILE A 101 -11.55 9.67 -1.15
C ILE A 101 -12.65 10.30 -0.30
N LYS A 102 -13.78 10.57 -0.96
CA LYS A 102 -14.96 11.12 -0.28
C LYS A 102 -15.62 10.03 0.56
N LEU A 103 -15.75 10.28 1.85
CA LEU A 103 -16.40 9.40 2.79
C LEU A 103 -17.90 9.73 2.92
N SER A 104 -18.69 8.68 3.18
CA SER A 104 -20.11 8.83 3.52
C SER A 104 -20.26 9.42 4.92
N LYS A 105 -21.35 10.16 5.17
CA LYS A 105 -21.74 10.57 6.54
C LYS A 105 -22.17 9.39 7.42
N ASP A 106 -22.58 8.30 6.80
CA ASP A 106 -22.86 7.03 7.47
C ASP A 106 -21.53 6.37 7.88
N ILE A 107 -21.35 6.17 9.19
CA ILE A 107 -20.12 5.63 9.80
C ILE A 107 -19.79 4.24 9.26
N THR A 108 -20.79 3.39 9.06
CA THR A 108 -20.60 2.01 8.58
C THR A 108 -20.06 2.04 7.15
N LYS A 109 -20.67 2.85 6.28
CA LYS A 109 -20.21 3.01 4.89
C LYS A 109 -18.86 3.70 4.80
N ALA A 110 -18.59 4.67 5.68
CA ALA A 110 -17.28 5.33 5.76
C ALA A 110 -16.18 4.32 6.12
N LYS A 111 -16.39 3.53 7.18
CA LYS A 111 -15.48 2.46 7.58
C LYS A 111 -15.26 1.44 6.46
N GLU A 112 -16.32 1.03 5.78
CA GLU A 112 -16.23 0.13 4.63
C GLU A 112 -15.36 0.72 3.52
N THR A 113 -15.62 1.97 3.12
CA THR A 113 -14.84 2.68 2.09
C THR A 113 -13.36 2.79 2.46
N ILE A 114 -13.05 3.12 3.72
CA ILE A 114 -11.67 3.21 4.20
C ILE A 114 -10.99 1.85 4.10
N LYS A 115 -11.62 0.78 4.63
CA LYS A 115 -11.07 -0.57 4.61
C LYS A 115 -10.85 -1.09 3.20
N GLU A 116 -11.80 -0.87 2.29
CA GLU A 116 -11.68 -1.27 0.89
C GLU A 116 -10.55 -0.55 0.17
N THR A 117 -10.38 0.75 0.44
CA THR A 117 -9.30 1.56 -0.13
C THR A 117 -7.94 1.09 0.39
N ILE A 118 -7.82 0.87 1.71
CA ILE A 118 -6.60 0.36 2.32
C ILE A 118 -6.26 -1.04 1.77
N ALA A 119 -7.25 -1.94 1.70
CA ALA A 119 -7.08 -3.28 1.15
C ALA A 119 -6.59 -3.24 -0.31
N GLU A 120 -7.12 -2.32 -1.11
CA GLU A 120 -6.69 -2.12 -2.49
C GLU A 120 -5.24 -1.65 -2.57
N SER A 121 -4.89 -0.62 -1.79
CA SER A 121 -3.52 -0.10 -1.75
C SER A 121 -2.51 -1.14 -1.24
N MET A 122 -2.89 -2.00 -0.29
CA MET A 122 -2.05 -3.13 0.14
C MET A 122 -1.84 -4.12 -1.01
N ARG A 123 -2.91 -4.55 -1.70
CA ARG A 123 -2.80 -5.45 -2.87
C ARG A 123 -1.89 -4.85 -3.94
N GLU A 124 -2.10 -3.58 -4.28
CA GLU A 124 -1.32 -2.89 -5.30
C GLU A 124 0.16 -2.76 -4.91
N CYS A 125 0.45 -2.42 -3.64
CA CYS A 125 1.81 -2.39 -3.13
C CYS A 125 2.52 -3.75 -3.29
N HIS A 126 1.83 -4.85 -2.94
CA HIS A 126 2.37 -6.20 -3.08
C HIS A 126 2.68 -6.54 -4.54
N TRP A 127 1.73 -6.26 -5.44
CA TRP A 127 1.89 -6.48 -6.87
C TRP A 127 3.03 -5.64 -7.46
N MET A 128 3.08 -4.33 -7.15
CA MET A 128 4.12 -3.42 -7.63
C MET A 128 5.51 -3.92 -7.27
N LEU A 129 5.68 -4.44 -6.05
CA LEU A 129 6.96 -4.95 -5.56
C LEU A 129 7.26 -6.39 -5.97
N GLY A 130 6.44 -6.99 -6.83
CA GLY A 130 6.69 -8.31 -7.39
C GLY A 130 6.31 -9.46 -6.47
N GLU A 131 5.36 -9.25 -5.56
CA GLU A 131 4.72 -10.33 -4.78
C GLU A 131 5.70 -11.14 -3.91
N GLY A 132 6.78 -10.48 -3.44
CA GLY A 132 7.87 -11.15 -2.73
C GLY A 132 8.75 -12.05 -3.60
N LYS A 133 8.55 -12.09 -4.93
CA LYS A 133 9.35 -12.88 -5.88
C LYS A 133 10.52 -12.08 -6.49
N LEU A 134 10.53 -10.76 -6.31
CA LEU A 134 11.55 -9.86 -6.86
C LEU A 134 12.45 -9.27 -5.76
N ASN A 135 13.76 -9.25 -6.00
CA ASN A 135 14.72 -8.61 -5.10
C ASN A 135 14.88 -7.13 -5.45
N PHE A 136 14.11 -6.27 -4.80
CA PHE A 136 14.13 -4.82 -5.02
C PHE A 136 15.14 -4.04 -4.15
N MET A 137 15.96 -4.74 -3.34
CA MET A 137 17.03 -4.09 -2.58
C MET A 137 18.00 -3.35 -3.53
N PRO A 138 18.69 -2.30 -3.09
CA PRO A 138 19.84 -1.76 -3.82
C PRO A 138 20.96 -2.82 -4.01
N ALA A 139 21.99 -2.49 -4.80
CA ALA A 139 23.08 -3.41 -5.15
C ALA A 139 23.90 -3.88 -3.91
N SER A 140 24.74 -4.90 -4.10
CA SER A 140 25.48 -5.62 -3.06
C SER A 140 26.31 -4.70 -2.17
N GLY A 141 26.03 -4.70 -0.86
CA GLY A 141 26.66 -3.83 0.14
C GLY A 141 25.67 -3.35 1.20
N PHE A 142 24.39 -3.27 0.85
CA PHE A 142 23.32 -3.09 1.83
C PHE A 142 23.16 -4.36 2.66
N LYS A 143 23.78 -4.37 3.86
CA LYS A 143 23.58 -5.39 4.89
C LYS A 143 22.33 -5.14 5.74
N ALA A 144 21.63 -4.05 5.46
CA ALA A 144 20.49 -3.59 6.22
C ALA A 144 19.16 -3.97 5.54
N ASN A 145 18.12 -3.92 6.36
CA ASN A 145 16.74 -4.01 5.91
C ASN A 145 16.41 -2.89 4.93
N TYR A 146 15.58 -3.19 3.93
CA TYR A 146 15.14 -2.23 2.93
C TYR A 146 13.62 -2.28 2.80
N GLY A 147 12.97 -1.21 3.25
CA GLY A 147 11.53 -1.04 3.14
C GLY A 147 11.15 0.14 2.26
N LEU A 148 9.95 0.07 1.71
CA LEU A 148 9.40 1.08 0.82
C LEU A 148 8.03 1.52 1.30
N VAL A 149 7.81 2.84 1.34
CA VAL A 149 6.48 3.42 1.57
C VAL A 149 5.70 3.40 0.26
N CYS A 150 4.74 2.49 0.13
CA CYS A 150 3.88 2.40 -1.04
C CYS A 150 2.81 3.49 -1.06
N THR A 151 2.18 3.68 0.09
CA THR A 151 1.05 4.60 0.25
C THR A 151 1.18 5.32 1.58
N ARG A 152 0.94 6.62 1.60
CA ARG A 152 0.70 7.40 2.80
C ARG A 152 -0.75 7.86 2.80
N PHE A 153 -1.45 7.67 3.91
CA PHE A 153 -2.83 8.11 4.04
C PHE A 153 -3.09 8.85 5.34
N VAL A 154 -3.97 9.84 5.27
CA VAL A 154 -4.41 10.68 6.39
C VAL A 154 -5.94 10.84 6.34
N PHE A 155 -6.50 11.35 7.42
CA PHE A 155 -7.93 11.59 7.59
C PHE A 155 -8.17 13.09 7.79
N ASP A 156 -9.26 13.63 7.26
CA ASP A 156 -9.71 14.98 7.61
C ASP A 156 -10.26 15.02 9.05
N ASP A 157 -10.39 16.22 9.61
CA ASP A 157 -10.76 16.38 11.02
C ASP A 157 -12.17 15.86 11.34
N GLU A 158 -13.08 15.89 10.36
CA GLU A 158 -14.42 15.32 10.51
C GLU A 158 -14.37 13.79 10.58
N ALA A 159 -13.58 13.13 9.72
CA ALA A 159 -13.38 11.69 9.76
C ALA A 159 -12.68 11.24 11.06
N LYS A 160 -11.68 11.98 11.54
CA LYS A 160 -10.99 11.71 12.82
C LYS A 160 -11.99 11.62 13.97
N LYS A 161 -12.88 12.61 14.09
CA LYS A 161 -13.89 12.70 15.15
C LYS A 161 -14.99 11.64 15.03
N THR A 162 -15.39 11.33 13.79
CA THR A 162 -16.61 10.54 13.53
C THR A 162 -16.34 9.04 13.50
N VAL A 163 -15.29 8.59 12.79
CA VAL A 163 -15.01 7.17 12.60
C VAL A 163 -14.16 6.58 13.73
N GLN A 164 -13.33 7.43 14.38
CA GLN A 164 -12.45 7.16 15.53
C GLN A 164 -11.36 6.10 15.29
N SER A 165 -11.74 4.88 14.90
CA SER A 165 -10.80 3.79 14.65
C SER A 165 -11.32 2.69 13.73
N ILE A 166 -10.39 1.98 13.09
CA ILE A 166 -10.63 0.75 12.34
C ILE A 166 -9.78 -0.35 12.95
N THR A 167 -10.39 -1.48 13.30
CA THR A 167 -9.62 -2.59 13.90
C THR A 167 -8.96 -3.45 12.83
N TYR A 168 -7.80 -4.05 13.13
CA TYR A 168 -7.16 -4.99 12.21
C TYR A 168 -8.04 -6.21 11.87
N PRO A 169 -8.79 -6.80 12.81
CA PRO A 169 -9.77 -7.85 12.48
C PRO A 169 -10.79 -7.43 11.41
N GLU A 170 -11.35 -6.21 11.52
CA GLU A 170 -12.28 -5.69 10.51
C GLU A 170 -11.64 -5.56 9.13
N LEU A 171 -10.36 -5.17 9.09
CA LEU A 171 -9.59 -5.06 7.85
C LEU A 171 -9.26 -6.44 7.26
N PHE A 172 -8.86 -7.42 8.07
CA PHE A 172 -8.59 -8.78 7.59
C PHE A 172 -9.84 -9.46 7.04
N VAL A 173 -11.01 -9.24 7.63
CA VAL A 173 -12.28 -9.69 7.06
C VAL A 173 -12.53 -9.05 5.68
N THR A 174 -12.20 -7.77 5.51
CA THR A 174 -12.28 -7.12 4.19
C THR A 174 -11.31 -7.74 3.19
N LEU A 175 -10.06 -8.03 3.60
CA LEU A 175 -9.07 -8.71 2.76
C LEU A 175 -9.50 -10.13 2.36
N GLU A 176 -10.18 -10.86 3.25
CA GLU A 176 -10.73 -12.18 2.96
C GLU A 176 -11.87 -12.11 1.92
N LYS A 177 -12.75 -11.12 2.03
CA LYS A 177 -13.91 -10.97 1.15
C LYS A 177 -13.55 -10.53 -0.27
N LYS A 178 -12.52 -9.69 -0.44
CA LYS A 178 -12.10 -9.22 -1.76
C LYS A 178 -11.30 -10.31 -2.46
N THR A 179 -11.66 -10.58 -3.71
CA THR A 179 -11.02 -11.62 -4.53
C THR A 179 -10.31 -11.02 -5.74
N LEU A 180 -9.24 -11.69 -6.15
CA LEU A 180 -8.56 -11.46 -7.42
C LEU A 180 -9.32 -12.16 -8.55
N SER A 181 -8.93 -11.84 -9.79
CA SER A 181 -9.45 -12.51 -10.99
C SER A 181 -9.15 -14.01 -11.05
N ASP A 182 -8.13 -14.48 -10.31
CA ASP A 182 -7.77 -15.89 -10.20
C ASP A 182 -8.52 -16.63 -9.08
N GLY A 183 -9.44 -15.95 -8.38
CA GLY A 183 -10.28 -16.51 -7.32
C GLY A 183 -9.67 -16.48 -5.91
N ARG A 184 -8.38 -16.15 -5.76
CA ARG A 184 -7.76 -16.01 -4.42
C ARG A 184 -8.26 -14.76 -3.72
N SER A 185 -8.39 -14.81 -2.39
CA SER A 185 -8.68 -13.61 -1.59
C SER A 185 -7.46 -12.69 -1.52
N TYR A 186 -7.66 -11.41 -1.20
CA TYR A 186 -6.53 -10.50 -0.97
C TYR A 186 -5.73 -10.93 0.27
N LEU A 187 -6.39 -11.53 1.26
CA LEU A 187 -5.73 -12.11 2.42
C LEU A 187 -4.76 -13.23 2.01
N GLU A 188 -5.23 -14.21 1.23
CA GLU A 188 -4.38 -15.32 0.75
C GLU A 188 -3.28 -14.82 -0.19
N TYR A 189 -3.57 -13.80 -0.99
CA TYR A 189 -2.60 -13.19 -1.90
C TYR A 189 -1.46 -12.50 -1.15
N LEU A 190 -1.78 -11.69 -0.14
CA LEU A 190 -0.80 -10.97 0.67
C LEU A 190 -0.06 -11.91 1.63
N TYR A 191 -0.76 -12.89 2.18
CA TYR A 191 -0.29 -13.78 3.23
C TYR A 191 -0.48 -15.24 2.79
N PRO A 192 0.44 -15.79 1.97
CA PRO A 192 0.33 -17.16 1.48
C PRO A 192 0.08 -18.15 2.63
N GLY A 193 -0.92 -19.01 2.45
CA GLY A 193 -1.37 -19.96 3.47
C GLY A 193 -2.51 -19.46 4.37
N TRP A 194 -2.85 -18.17 4.34
CA TRP A 194 -3.98 -17.62 5.09
C TRP A 194 -5.23 -17.55 4.22
N LYS A 195 -6.14 -18.51 4.39
CA LYS A 195 -7.41 -18.58 3.67
C LYS A 195 -8.55 -17.86 4.39
N GLU A 196 -8.50 -17.83 5.72
CA GLU A 196 -9.56 -17.28 6.57
C GLU A 196 -8.99 -16.19 7.49
N SER A 197 -9.69 -15.07 7.65
CA SER A 197 -9.28 -13.99 8.57
C SER A 197 -9.15 -14.46 10.02
N LYS A 198 -9.89 -15.51 10.40
CA LYS A 198 -9.77 -16.15 11.72
C LYS A 198 -8.37 -16.69 11.99
N GLN A 199 -7.60 -17.07 10.98
CA GLN A 199 -6.22 -17.54 11.16
C GLN A 199 -5.31 -16.42 11.68
N ALA A 200 -5.58 -15.17 11.29
CA ALA A 200 -4.90 -14.00 11.85
C ALA A 200 -5.20 -13.86 13.35
N LEU A 201 -6.49 -13.96 13.72
CA LEU A 201 -6.95 -13.87 15.11
C LEU A 201 -6.36 -14.99 15.97
N GLN A 202 -6.43 -16.23 15.50
CA GLN A 202 -5.86 -17.39 16.19
C GLN A 202 -4.36 -17.25 16.42
N MET A 203 -3.64 -16.70 15.44
CA MET A 203 -2.22 -16.39 15.60
C MET A 203 -2.01 -15.38 16.74
N PHE A 204 -2.75 -14.28 16.75
CA PHE A 204 -2.60 -13.27 17.81
C PHE A 204 -3.01 -13.78 19.19
N GLU A 205 -4.07 -14.59 19.27
CA GLU A 205 -4.51 -15.22 20.52
C GLU A 205 -3.49 -16.23 21.04
N ALA A 206 -3.02 -17.15 20.18
CA ALA A 206 -1.99 -18.12 20.52
C ALA A 206 -0.70 -17.42 20.99
N TYR A 207 -0.41 -16.26 20.40
CA TYR A 207 0.71 -15.42 20.77
C TYR A 207 0.54 -14.77 22.15
N ALA A 208 -0.61 -14.13 22.40
CA ALA A 208 -0.94 -13.51 23.69
C ALA A 208 -0.94 -14.52 24.85
N GLN A 209 -1.18 -15.80 24.55
CA GLN A 209 -1.23 -16.87 25.54
C GLN A 209 0.10 -17.62 25.75
N ASN A 210 1.16 -17.35 24.97
CA ASN A 210 2.40 -18.12 25.05
C ASN A 210 3.34 -17.64 26.17
N PRO A 211 3.55 -18.41 27.25
CA PRO A 211 4.31 -17.95 28.42
C PRO A 211 5.81 -17.77 28.18
N GLN A 212 6.41 -18.42 27.17
CA GLN A 212 7.83 -18.19 26.83
C GLN A 212 8.02 -16.83 26.18
N ILE A 213 7.13 -16.47 25.26
CA ILE A 213 7.08 -15.14 24.63
C ILE A 213 6.88 -14.07 25.69
N LEU A 214 5.95 -14.29 26.61
CA LEU A 214 5.67 -13.36 27.72
C LEU A 214 6.86 -13.21 28.68
N LYS A 215 7.65 -14.26 28.89
CA LYS A 215 8.87 -14.22 29.70
C LYS A 215 10.01 -13.47 29.02
N GLU A 216 10.23 -13.74 27.73
CA GLU A 216 11.24 -13.05 26.94
C GLU A 216 10.87 -11.58 26.71
N ASN A 217 9.56 -11.28 26.73
CA ASN A 217 9.07 -9.96 26.43
C ASN A 217 7.86 -9.56 27.31
N PRO A 218 8.11 -9.13 28.56
CA PRO A 218 7.07 -8.89 29.56
C PRO A 218 6.06 -7.80 29.18
N GLY A 219 6.38 -6.91 28.22
CA GLY A 219 5.48 -5.88 27.71
C GLY A 219 4.28 -6.41 26.89
N ILE A 220 4.27 -7.70 26.55
CA ILE A 220 3.25 -8.31 25.67
C ILE A 220 2.11 -8.96 26.42
N GLY A 221 2.30 -9.30 27.69
CA GLY A 221 1.27 -9.99 28.49
C GLY A 221 -0.06 -9.24 28.57
N ASN A 222 -0.01 -7.93 28.30
CA ASN A 222 -1.15 -7.04 28.34
C ASN A 222 -1.66 -6.62 26.94
N LEU A 223 -1.07 -7.12 25.85
CA LEU A 223 -1.52 -6.83 24.49
C LEU A 223 -2.78 -7.64 24.18
N ASN A 224 -3.94 -6.99 24.15
CA ASN A 224 -5.14 -7.59 23.59
C ASN A 224 -5.15 -7.37 22.07
N PRO A 225 -5.24 -8.43 21.23
CA PRO A 225 -5.35 -8.30 19.78
C PRO A 225 -6.55 -7.43 19.34
N ALA A 226 -7.60 -7.37 20.16
CA ALA A 226 -8.75 -6.50 19.93
C ALA A 226 -8.42 -5.00 20.01
N ASP A 227 -7.34 -4.64 20.70
CA ASP A 227 -6.90 -3.25 20.85
C ASP A 227 -6.11 -2.74 19.64
N TRP A 228 -5.77 -3.64 18.69
CA TRP A 228 -5.01 -3.29 17.51
C TRP A 228 -5.92 -2.61 16.50
N LYS A 229 -5.69 -1.31 16.37
CA LYS A 229 -6.52 -0.44 15.55
C LYS A 229 -5.72 0.68 14.93
N ILE A 230 -6.15 1.06 13.74
CA ILE A 230 -5.78 2.31 13.09
C ILE A 230 -6.58 3.39 13.81
N VAL A 231 -5.93 4.18 14.67
CA VAL A 231 -6.54 5.32 15.36
C VAL A 231 -6.52 6.52 14.41
N LEU A 232 -7.69 7.02 14.00
CA LEU A 232 -7.73 8.04 12.96
C LEU A 232 -7.16 9.38 13.42
N ASP A 233 -7.16 9.66 14.72
CA ASP A 233 -6.67 10.91 15.34
C ASP A 233 -5.14 11.12 15.24
N ASN A 234 -4.44 10.29 14.45
CA ASN A 234 -3.03 10.49 14.19
C ASN A 234 -2.82 11.62 13.17
N GLU A 235 -2.30 12.77 13.63
CA GLU A 235 -1.98 13.93 12.79
C GLU A 235 -1.00 13.61 11.66
N ARG A 236 -0.07 12.68 11.87
CA ARG A 236 0.94 12.33 10.86
C ARG A 236 0.38 11.34 9.82
N GLY A 237 -0.71 10.66 10.18
CA GLY A 237 -1.35 9.60 9.42
C GLY A 237 -0.59 8.28 9.47
N TYR A 238 -0.83 7.48 8.44
CA TYR A 238 -0.34 6.11 8.33
C TYR A 238 0.32 5.86 6.99
N ALA A 239 1.07 4.77 6.94
CA ALA A 239 1.83 4.31 5.80
C ALA A 239 1.52 2.83 5.55
N ILE A 240 1.38 2.47 4.28
CA ILE A 240 1.43 1.08 3.83
C ILE A 240 2.86 0.82 3.37
N LEU A 241 3.52 -0.11 4.05
CA LEU A 241 4.93 -0.43 3.87
C LEU A 241 5.08 -1.87 3.44
N ALA A 242 6.05 -2.14 2.59
CA ALA A 242 6.52 -3.50 2.33
C ALA A 242 8.04 -3.53 2.43
N GLN A 243 8.57 -4.68 2.81
CA GLN A 243 9.97 -4.78 3.19
C GLN A 243 10.63 -6.03 2.65
N ILE A 244 11.93 -5.91 2.41
CA ILE A 244 12.80 -7.00 2.02
C ILE A 244 14.08 -6.90 2.85
N SER A 245 14.63 -8.05 3.26
CA SER A 245 15.89 -8.12 4.00
C SER A 245 16.74 -9.28 3.51
N PRO A 246 18.07 -9.24 3.70
CA PRO A 246 18.88 -10.44 3.53
C PRO A 246 18.35 -11.61 4.37
N PRO A 247 18.54 -12.87 3.94
CA PRO A 247 18.07 -14.04 4.67
C PRO A 247 18.55 -14.04 6.12
N GLY A 248 17.64 -14.24 7.07
CA GLY A 248 17.93 -14.29 8.50
C GLY A 248 18.06 -12.93 9.18
N ASN A 249 18.08 -11.82 8.42
CA ASN A 249 18.24 -10.48 8.99
C ASN A 249 16.92 -9.86 9.47
N TRP A 250 15.77 -10.47 9.23
CA TRP A 250 14.47 -9.94 9.69
C TRP A 250 14.42 -9.69 11.22
N LYS A 251 15.15 -10.49 12.01
CA LYS A 251 15.27 -10.29 13.47
C LYS A 251 15.93 -8.97 13.85
N SER A 252 16.92 -8.53 13.07
CA SER A 252 17.60 -7.24 13.31
C SER A 252 16.64 -6.07 13.18
N TRP A 253 15.66 -6.18 12.29
CA TRP A 253 14.61 -5.19 12.12
C TRP A 253 13.64 -5.18 13.28
N ALA A 254 13.21 -6.37 13.70
CA ALA A 254 12.38 -6.54 14.88
C ALA A 254 13.03 -5.98 16.16
N LEU A 255 14.35 -5.75 16.16
CA LEU A 255 15.08 -5.08 17.24
C LEU A 255 15.35 -3.59 16.94
N ALA A 256 15.52 -3.19 15.69
CA ALA A 256 15.76 -1.79 15.31
C ALA A 256 14.51 -0.90 15.48
N GLY A 257 13.30 -1.49 15.41
CA GLY A 257 12.05 -0.80 15.76
C GLY A 257 11.94 -0.39 17.24
N ALA A 258 12.83 -0.88 18.11
CA ALA A 258 12.69 -0.89 19.58
C ALA A 258 12.78 0.47 20.29
N SER A 259 12.78 1.59 19.55
CA SER A 259 12.38 2.87 20.16
C SER A 259 10.93 2.85 20.68
N ALA A 260 10.14 1.87 20.24
CA ALA A 260 8.97 1.40 20.93
C ALA A 260 8.92 -0.13 20.84
N VAL A 261 8.65 -0.77 21.97
CA VAL A 261 8.58 -2.22 22.24
C VAL A 261 8.42 -3.08 20.98
N SER A 262 9.53 -3.44 20.32
CA SER A 262 9.54 -4.31 19.16
C SER A 262 10.12 -5.64 19.56
N ILE A 263 9.35 -6.69 19.35
CA ILE A 263 9.58 -7.98 19.99
C ILE A 263 9.73 -9.04 18.90
N PRO A 264 10.95 -9.56 18.70
CA PRO A 264 11.18 -10.66 17.78
C PRO A 264 10.57 -11.93 18.37
N VAL A 265 9.58 -12.48 17.68
CA VAL A 265 8.92 -13.72 18.11
C VAL A 265 9.53 -14.88 17.34
N GLY A 266 9.99 -15.91 18.04
CA GLY A 266 10.53 -17.12 17.43
C GLY A 266 9.65 -17.68 16.30
N ALA A 267 10.31 -18.14 15.24
CA ALA A 267 9.78 -18.68 13.98
C ALA A 267 9.02 -20.02 14.11
N ALA A 268 8.20 -20.17 15.15
CA ALA A 268 7.47 -21.40 15.38
C ALA A 268 6.00 -21.20 14.97
N PHE A 269 5.49 -22.14 14.18
CA PHE A 269 4.07 -22.36 13.88
C PHE A 269 3.46 -21.50 12.77
N LEU A 270 3.66 -21.88 11.51
CA LEU A 270 2.58 -22.08 10.53
C LEU A 270 3.16 -22.87 9.32
N ALA A 271 3.11 -24.20 9.40
CA ALA A 271 3.35 -25.19 8.32
C ALA A 271 4.72 -25.17 7.60
N SER A 272 5.39 -26.32 7.52
CA SER A 272 6.60 -26.53 6.72
C SER A 272 6.27 -26.59 5.23
N GLY A 273 6.37 -25.46 4.51
CA GLY A 273 6.19 -25.40 3.06
C GLY A 273 6.82 -24.14 2.44
N ILE A 274 7.08 -24.16 1.14
CA ILE A 274 7.53 -22.96 0.40
C ILE A 274 6.42 -21.90 0.52
N GLY A 275 6.76 -20.72 1.04
CA GLY A 275 5.80 -19.64 1.30
C GLY A 275 5.16 -19.66 2.69
N ALA A 276 5.66 -20.48 3.63
CA ALA A 276 5.29 -20.37 5.03
C ALA A 276 5.92 -19.13 5.69
N PRO A 277 5.22 -18.47 6.63
CA PRO A 277 5.81 -17.37 7.37
C PRO A 277 6.95 -17.90 8.25
N VAL A 278 8.12 -17.27 8.14
CA VAL A 278 9.33 -17.60 8.90
C VAL A 278 9.52 -16.72 10.12
N GLY A 279 8.65 -15.76 10.32
CA GLY A 279 8.75 -14.83 11.43
C GLY A 279 7.51 -13.98 11.55
N PHE A 280 7.26 -13.56 12.78
CA PHE A 280 6.23 -12.60 13.11
C PHE A 280 6.85 -11.55 14.03
N THR A 281 6.48 -10.30 13.83
CA THR A 281 6.96 -9.18 14.65
C THR A 281 5.80 -8.24 14.90
N ILE A 282 5.63 -7.86 16.16
CA ILE A 282 4.74 -6.77 16.53
C ILE A 282 5.59 -5.52 16.62
N LEU A 283 5.24 -4.51 15.83
CA LEU A 283 5.76 -3.17 15.99
C LEU A 283 4.78 -2.38 16.84
N GLY A 284 4.98 -2.32 18.15
CA GLY A 284 4.14 -1.50 19.02
C GLY A 284 4.71 -0.10 19.16
N LEU A 285 3.89 0.95 18.94
CA LEU A 285 4.16 2.29 19.46
C LEU A 285 3.35 2.48 20.73
N SER A 286 4.02 2.70 21.87
CA SER A 286 3.34 3.11 23.09
C SER A 286 2.81 4.52 22.89
N SER A 287 1.49 4.68 22.74
CA SER A 287 0.89 6.01 22.82
C SER A 287 0.80 6.47 24.28
N ALA A 288 0.85 7.78 24.52
CA ALA A 288 0.77 8.40 25.83
C ALA A 288 -0.55 8.09 26.61
N ALA A 289 -1.52 7.43 25.97
CA ALA A 289 -2.82 7.08 26.54
C ALA A 289 -3.05 5.56 26.71
N GLY A 290 -1.99 4.73 26.63
CA GLY A 290 -2.09 3.28 26.83
C GLY A 290 -2.68 2.50 25.64
N ALA A 291 -3.10 3.17 24.56
CA ALA A 291 -3.47 2.53 23.31
C ALA A 291 -2.21 2.14 22.53
N ILE A 292 -2.17 0.94 21.98
CA ILE A 292 -1.02 0.47 21.20
C ILE A 292 -1.34 0.67 19.73
N THR A 293 -0.77 1.71 19.13
CA THR A 293 -0.85 1.99 17.69
C THR A 293 0.24 1.20 16.98
N GLY A 294 0.09 -0.13 17.01
CA GLY A 294 1.06 -1.06 16.49
C GLY A 294 0.61 -1.81 15.25
N GLY A 295 1.58 -2.20 14.41
CA GLY A 295 1.37 -3.06 13.26
C GLY A 295 1.90 -4.47 13.51
N ALA A 296 1.20 -5.47 12.97
CA ALA A 296 1.70 -6.82 12.86
C ALA A 296 2.43 -7.00 11.54
N VAL A 297 3.62 -7.56 11.58
CA VAL A 297 4.43 -7.83 10.39
C VAL A 297 4.77 -9.30 10.32
N LEU A 298 4.38 -9.92 9.21
CA LEU A 298 4.70 -11.30 8.88
C LEU A 298 5.85 -11.31 7.88
N TRP A 299 6.78 -12.23 8.11
CA TRP A 299 7.96 -12.42 7.29
C TRP A 299 7.87 -13.75 6.57
N TYR A 300 8.17 -13.76 5.28
CA TYR A 300 8.22 -14.93 4.43
C TYR A 300 9.64 -15.08 3.90
N SER A 301 10.24 -16.26 4.08
CA SER A 301 11.56 -16.53 3.50
C SER A 301 11.39 -17.18 2.15
N TYR A 302 12.05 -16.61 1.14
CA TYR A 302 12.12 -17.19 -0.17
C TYR A 302 13.47 -17.92 -0.29
N PRO A 303 13.49 -19.20 -0.68
CA PRO A 303 14.69 -20.04 -0.63
C PRO A 303 15.92 -19.33 -1.21
N GLU A 304 16.95 -19.19 -0.37
CA GLU A 304 18.30 -18.75 -0.71
C GLU A 304 18.48 -17.30 -1.21
N LYS A 305 17.47 -16.42 -1.08
CA LYS A 305 17.58 -15.06 -1.66
C LYS A 305 17.34 -13.91 -0.68
N TYR A 306 16.23 -13.89 0.04
CA TYR A 306 15.85 -12.81 0.96
C TYR A 306 14.60 -13.18 1.76
N ASP A 307 14.38 -12.46 2.86
CA ASP A 307 13.12 -12.46 3.57
C ASP A 307 12.28 -11.26 3.12
N TYR A 308 10.98 -11.45 2.99
CA TYR A 308 10.04 -10.44 2.52
C TYR A 308 8.89 -10.28 3.52
N ALA A 309 8.57 -9.04 3.85
CA ALA A 309 7.35 -8.70 4.56
C ALA A 309 6.33 -8.11 3.57
N PRO A 310 5.17 -8.77 3.40
CA PRO A 310 4.07 -8.23 2.61
C PRO A 310 3.60 -6.88 3.16
N PRO A 311 2.82 -6.13 2.35
CA PRO A 311 2.32 -4.84 2.77
C PRO A 311 1.62 -4.87 4.12
N PHE A 312 2.06 -4.02 5.04
CA PHE A 312 1.46 -3.83 6.36
C PHE A 312 1.28 -2.34 6.64
N ILE A 313 0.41 -2.02 7.60
CA ILE A 313 0.12 -0.64 7.99
C ILE A 313 0.97 -0.26 9.18
N TYR A 314 1.58 0.92 9.12
CA TYR A 314 2.38 1.49 10.18
C TYR A 314 2.11 2.99 10.32
N GLU A 315 2.34 3.54 11.51
CA GLU A 315 2.25 4.98 11.75
C GLU A 315 3.32 5.72 10.93
N PHE A 316 2.93 6.84 10.29
CA PHE A 316 3.86 7.59 9.47
C PHE A 316 4.72 8.52 10.33
N ASP A 317 5.99 8.17 10.50
CA ASP A 317 7.02 9.02 11.09
C ASP A 317 8.31 8.79 10.29
N ILE A 318 8.70 9.76 9.46
CA ILE A 318 9.81 9.58 8.51
C ILE A 318 11.13 9.25 9.21
N ASP A 319 11.36 9.76 10.42
CA ASP A 319 12.61 9.53 11.15
C ASP A 319 12.63 8.14 11.75
N LYS A 320 11.51 7.68 12.32
CA LYS A 320 11.34 6.29 12.76
C LYS A 320 11.45 5.31 11.60
N LEU A 321 10.81 5.62 10.47
CA LEU A 321 10.85 4.81 9.25
C LEU A 321 12.29 4.66 8.74
N LYS A 322 13.06 5.75 8.67
CA LYS A 322 14.48 5.71 8.28
C LYS A 322 15.31 4.84 9.24
N ASN A 323 15.07 4.93 10.54
CA ASN A 323 15.79 4.14 11.55
C ASN A 323 15.56 2.62 11.38
N ILE A 324 14.41 2.23 10.83
CA ILE A 324 14.10 0.82 10.53
C ILE A 324 14.41 0.43 9.07
N GLY A 325 15.13 1.27 8.33
CA GLY A 325 15.53 1.00 6.95
C GLY A 325 14.39 1.13 5.93
N VAL A 326 13.32 1.85 6.27
CA VAL A 326 12.20 2.15 5.38
C VAL A 326 12.37 3.55 4.80
N TYR A 327 12.30 3.66 3.49
CA TYR A 327 12.46 4.92 2.76
C TYR A 327 11.17 5.22 1.98
N SER A 328 10.79 6.50 1.89
CA SER A 328 9.85 6.91 0.85
C SER A 328 10.58 6.86 -0.49
N PHE A 329 9.84 6.57 -1.57
CA PHE A 329 10.46 6.40 -2.88
C PHE A 329 11.23 7.62 -3.37
N GLU A 330 10.81 8.81 -2.94
CA GLU A 330 11.45 10.09 -3.27
C GLU A 330 12.83 10.27 -2.62
N ILE A 331 13.13 9.54 -1.55
CA ILE A 331 14.35 9.66 -0.75
C ILE A 331 15.15 8.33 -0.77
N ALA A 332 14.62 7.30 -1.44
CA ALA A 332 15.27 6.01 -1.53
C ALA A 332 16.65 6.16 -2.19
N PRO A 333 17.71 5.57 -1.60
CA PRO A 333 19.06 5.67 -2.16
C PRO A 333 19.08 5.14 -3.59
N SER A 334 19.46 6.02 -4.51
CA SER A 334 19.59 5.75 -5.94
C SER A 334 20.90 5.11 -6.32
#